data_AF-A0A8S2QKB5-F1
#
_entry.id   AF-A0A8S2QKB5-F1
#
_cell.length_a   1.000
_cell.length_b   1.000
_cell.length_c   1.000
_cell.angle_alpha   90.00
_cell.angle_beta   90.00
_cell.angle_gamma   90.00
#
_symmetry.space_group_name_H-M   'P 1'
#
loop_
_entity.id
_entity.type
_entity.pdbx_description
1 polymer ?
#
loop_
_entity_poly.entity_id
_entity_poly.type
_entity_poly.pdbx_seq_one_letter_code
_entity_poly.pdbx_strand_id
1 'polypeptide(L)'
;GYPDLLVLQGSSKQNFKLIGFQNSLFQDVHFIKVMVLSTFSCDTCSHQRKLVGKFLSEAIIASTKFLFQPYGNDQPGQSIKMETITILDGIKDNWIQLSAVQMSQSGQLTLELPYVIIGLGATPNFVEKITVAIPPNSQSNQLIRTYTQMIPNSQIVVVPSPLTNPEKWHSKLFITPSRMILHTGIALSVTLVVLSGVLAILQYREKIEDDRERKVQSQRFHYDAL
;
A
#
# COMPACT_ATOMS: atom_id res chain seq x y z
N GLY A 1 10.32 32.30 -13.93
CA GLY A 1 8.87 32.57 -13.99
C GLY A 1 8.55 33.63 -12.97
N TYR A 2 7.29 34.08 -12.93
CA TYR A 2 6.84 35.01 -11.88
C TYR A 2 6.74 34.25 -10.54
N PRO A 3 7.18 34.83 -9.41
CA PRO A 3 7.01 34.22 -8.10
C PRO A 3 5.53 34.26 -7.68
N ASP A 4 5.02 33.15 -7.15
CA ASP A 4 3.63 33.01 -6.74
C ASP A 4 3.42 33.32 -5.26
N LEU A 5 4.46 33.15 -4.45
CA LEU A 5 4.45 33.46 -3.02
C LEU A 5 5.71 34.25 -2.64
N LEU A 6 5.53 35.40 -2.01
CA LEU A 6 6.62 36.19 -1.45
C LEU A 6 6.63 36.02 0.07
N VAL A 7 7.72 35.50 0.62
CA VAL A 7 7.92 35.34 2.05
C VAL A 7 9.01 36.29 2.53
N LEU A 8 8.73 37.01 3.61
CA LEU A 8 9.70 37.84 4.31
C LEU A 8 10.32 37.02 5.45
N GLN A 9 11.57 36.60 5.27
CA GLN A 9 12.32 35.91 6.32
C GLN A 9 13.17 36.93 7.10
N GLY A 10 12.82 37.18 8.37
CA GLY A 10 13.59 38.05 9.26
C GLY A 10 14.53 37.25 10.15
N SER A 11 15.83 37.55 10.12
CA SER A 11 16.81 36.98 11.08
C SER A 11 16.97 37.87 12.33
N SER A 12 16.62 39.15 12.21
CA SER A 12 16.55 40.12 13.32
C SER A 12 15.60 41.27 12.93
N LYS A 13 15.18 42.10 13.91
CA LYS A 13 14.18 43.18 13.75
C LYS A 13 14.48 44.21 12.64
N GLN A 14 15.69 44.23 12.10
CA GLN A 14 16.12 45.15 11.04
C GLN A 14 16.66 44.48 9.77
N ASN A 15 16.77 43.14 9.72
CA ASN A 15 17.28 42.43 8.54
C ASN A 15 16.22 41.43 8.04
N PHE A 16 15.48 41.86 7.03
CA PHE A 16 14.49 41.03 6.32
C PHE A 16 15.03 40.65 4.95
N LYS A 17 15.03 39.36 4.65
CA LYS A 17 15.31 38.82 3.31
C LYS A 17 13.97 38.51 2.64
N LEU A 18 13.70 39.15 1.52
CA LEU A 18 12.56 38.81 0.67
C LEU A 18 12.93 37.57 -0.15
N ILE A 19 12.17 36.49 0.01
CA ILE A 19 12.35 35.23 -0.71
C ILE A 19 11.08 35.00 -1.54
N GLY A 20 11.25 34.86 -2.85
CA GLY A 20 10.17 34.47 -3.73
C GLY A 20 10.17 32.96 -3.94
N PHE A 21 9.04 32.33 -3.67
CA PHE A 21 8.74 30.97 -4.06
C PHE A 21 7.92 30.99 -5.34
N GLN A 22 8.35 30.22 -6.33
CA GLN A 22 7.60 29.97 -7.54
C GLN A 22 6.98 28.57 -7.43
N ASN A 23 5.68 28.44 -7.73
CA ASN A 23 5.04 27.14 -7.77
C ASN A 23 5.49 26.41 -9.04
N SER A 24 6.11 25.24 -8.87
CA SER A 24 6.42 24.35 -9.99
C SER A 24 5.15 23.58 -10.38
N LEU A 25 4.30 24.22 -11.18
CA LEU A 25 3.06 23.64 -11.70
C LEU A 25 3.28 22.47 -12.67
N PHE A 26 4.53 22.20 -13.07
CA PHE A 26 4.90 21.27 -14.15
C PHE A 26 5.50 19.94 -13.69
N GLN A 27 5.52 19.66 -12.40
CA GLN A 27 6.04 18.39 -11.88
C GLN A 27 4.88 17.55 -11.36
N ASP A 28 4.78 16.30 -11.83
CA ASP A 28 3.75 15.35 -11.40
C ASP A 28 3.74 15.29 -9.87
N VAL A 29 2.73 15.92 -9.27
CA VAL A 29 2.60 16.00 -7.81
C VAL A 29 2.10 14.66 -7.35
N HIS A 30 2.98 13.90 -6.71
CA HIS A 30 2.58 12.67 -6.06
C HIS A 30 1.79 13.00 -4.80
N PHE A 31 0.90 12.09 -4.41
CA PHE A 31 0.21 12.18 -3.13
C PHE A 31 0.09 10.80 -2.49
N ILE A 32 -0.16 10.76 -1.19
CA ILE A 32 -0.56 9.54 -0.52
C ILE A 32 -1.82 9.80 0.28
N LYS A 33 -2.72 8.82 0.25
CA LYS A 33 -3.94 8.86 1.04
C LYS A 33 -3.78 7.93 2.24
N VAL A 34 -3.95 8.47 3.44
CA VAL A 34 -3.83 7.72 4.69
C VAL A 34 -5.18 7.75 5.41
N MET A 35 -5.72 6.58 5.74
CA MET A 35 -6.95 6.41 6.49
C MET A 35 -6.65 5.58 7.73
N VAL A 36 -6.92 6.12 8.91
CA VAL A 36 -6.77 5.40 10.16
C VAL A 36 -8.16 5.12 10.69
N LEU A 37 -8.51 3.83 10.79
CA LEU A 37 -9.80 3.42 11.36
C LEU A 37 -9.71 3.48 12.89
N SER A 38 -10.80 3.81 13.56
CA SER A 38 -10.89 3.50 14.99
C SER A 38 -11.24 2.02 15.16
N THR A 39 -10.62 1.39 16.17
CA THR A 39 -11.10 0.13 16.71
C THR A 39 -11.68 0.41 18.09
N PHE A 40 -12.85 -0.15 18.36
CA PHE A 40 -13.44 -0.12 19.68
C PHE A 40 -13.39 -1.52 20.27
N SER A 41 -12.69 -1.70 21.40
CA SER A 41 -12.75 -2.93 22.18
C SER A 41 -14.09 -2.99 22.93
N CYS A 42 -15.09 -3.60 22.30
CA CYS A 42 -16.38 -3.81 22.94
C CYS A 42 -16.36 -5.10 23.77
N ASP A 43 -16.07 -4.99 25.06
CA ASP A 43 -16.13 -6.13 25.99
C ASP A 43 -17.57 -6.65 26.18
N THR A 44 -18.57 -5.80 25.97
CA THR A 44 -20.01 -6.08 26.16
C THR A 44 -20.76 -6.48 24.89
N CYS A 45 -20.10 -6.62 23.74
CA CYS A 45 -20.73 -7.05 22.48
C CYS A 45 -21.05 -8.56 22.44
N SER A 46 -21.37 -9.15 23.60
CA SER A 46 -21.78 -10.55 23.73
C SER A 46 -23.23 -10.80 23.27
N HIS A 47 -24.04 -9.76 23.06
CA HIS A 47 -25.47 -9.94 22.77
C HIS A 47 -25.75 -10.46 21.35
N GLN A 48 -24.88 -10.20 20.37
CA GLN A 48 -24.94 -10.83 19.05
C GLN A 48 -24.26 -12.21 18.98
N ARG A 49 -23.52 -12.64 20.02
CA ARG A 49 -22.97 -14.01 20.10
C ARG A 49 -24.06 -15.08 20.23
N LYS A 50 -25.26 -14.74 20.76
CA LYS A 50 -26.31 -15.71 21.06
C LYS A 50 -27.04 -16.28 19.84
N LEU A 51 -27.01 -15.62 18.68
CA LEU A 51 -27.69 -16.11 17.47
C LEU A 51 -26.86 -17.13 16.68
N VAL A 52 -25.52 -17.02 16.72
CA VAL A 52 -24.60 -17.95 16.03
C VAL A 52 -24.01 -19.00 16.98
N GLY A 53 -23.82 -18.65 18.26
CA GLY A 53 -23.20 -19.52 19.28
C GLY A 53 -24.12 -20.60 19.87
N LYS A 54 -25.38 -20.72 19.42
CA LYS A 54 -26.29 -21.78 19.89
C LYS A 54 -26.07 -23.13 19.20
N PHE A 55 -25.32 -23.14 18.09
CA PHE A 55 -25.09 -24.32 17.24
C PHE A 55 -23.63 -24.79 17.15
N LEU A 56 -22.68 -24.10 17.80
CA LEU A 56 -21.24 -24.39 17.67
C LEU A 56 -20.58 -24.48 19.05
N SER A 57 -19.65 -25.44 19.22
CA SER A 57 -18.98 -25.74 20.49
C SER A 57 -18.11 -24.57 20.99
N GLU A 58 -17.82 -24.55 22.31
CA GLU A 58 -17.04 -23.49 22.97
C GLU A 58 -15.66 -23.24 22.33
N ALA A 59 -15.04 -24.27 21.74
CA ALA A 59 -13.76 -24.17 21.04
C ALA A 59 -13.86 -23.35 19.74
N ILE A 60 -14.98 -23.46 19.01
CA ILE A 60 -15.22 -22.67 17.79
C ILE A 60 -15.53 -21.22 18.18
N ILE A 61 -16.27 -21.01 19.28
CA ILE A 61 -16.62 -19.69 19.80
C ILE A 61 -15.36 -18.88 20.18
N ALA A 62 -14.35 -19.52 20.79
CA ALA A 62 -13.07 -18.88 21.10
C ALA A 62 -12.32 -18.41 19.83
N SER A 63 -12.41 -19.18 18.73
CA SER A 63 -11.85 -18.81 17.43
C SER A 63 -12.65 -17.69 16.73
N THR A 64 -13.97 -17.62 16.96
CA THR A 64 -14.83 -16.52 16.47
C THR A 64 -14.67 -15.19 17.21
N LYS A 65 -13.82 -15.10 18.24
CA LYS A 65 -13.43 -13.81 18.87
C LYS A 65 -12.83 -12.83 17.83
N PHE A 66 -12.32 -13.36 16.72
CA PHE A 66 -11.82 -12.61 15.57
C PHE A 66 -12.88 -12.17 14.55
N LEU A 67 -14.11 -12.71 14.60
CA LEU A 67 -15.04 -12.63 13.47
C LEU A 67 -15.89 -11.35 13.44
N PHE A 68 -16.06 -10.62 14.55
CA PHE A 68 -16.92 -9.44 14.60
C PHE A 68 -16.41 -8.36 15.56
N GLN A 69 -15.20 -7.85 15.32
CA GLN A 69 -14.86 -6.52 15.81
C GLN A 69 -15.40 -5.53 14.77
N PRO A 70 -16.43 -4.72 15.06
CA PRO A 70 -16.85 -3.67 14.15
C PRO A 70 -15.72 -2.65 14.04
N TYR A 71 -15.01 -2.68 12.91
CA TYR A 71 -14.09 -1.64 12.51
C TYR A 71 -14.89 -0.61 11.72
N GLY A 72 -14.69 0.69 11.97
CA GLY A 72 -15.26 1.71 11.08
C GLY A 72 -15.97 2.90 11.73
N ASN A 73 -15.71 3.23 12.99
CA ASN A 73 -16.06 4.56 13.48
C ASN A 73 -14.94 5.54 13.13
N ASP A 74 -15.30 6.76 12.74
CA ASP A 74 -14.34 7.84 12.48
C ASP A 74 -14.13 8.59 13.80
N GLN A 75 -13.02 8.33 14.50
CA GLN A 75 -12.71 8.98 15.77
C GLN A 75 -11.69 10.09 15.55
N PRO A 76 -11.93 11.36 15.91
CA PRO A 76 -10.95 12.43 15.70
C PRO A 76 -9.66 12.22 16.52
N GLY A 77 -8.56 12.78 16.01
CA GLY A 77 -7.31 12.93 16.77
C GLY A 77 -6.19 11.95 16.42
N GLN A 78 -6.33 11.10 15.40
CA GLN A 78 -5.17 10.39 14.87
C GLN A 78 -4.26 11.36 14.14
N SER A 79 -2.96 11.31 14.44
CA SER A 79 -1.95 12.09 13.75
C SER A 79 -1.09 11.20 12.87
N ILE A 80 -0.72 11.76 11.72
CA ILE A 80 0.06 11.10 10.69
C ILE A 80 1.25 12.00 10.44
N LYS A 81 2.45 11.46 10.67
CA LYS A 81 3.72 12.11 10.36
C LYS A 81 4.39 11.38 9.23
N MET A 82 4.77 12.09 8.18
CA MET A 82 5.53 11.61 7.05
C MET A 82 6.94 12.18 7.09
N GLU A 83 7.93 11.35 6.79
CA GLU A 83 9.32 11.75 6.61
C GLU A 83 9.80 11.21 5.26
N THR A 84 10.42 12.08 4.47
CA THR A 84 10.94 11.76 3.14
C THR A 84 12.19 12.56 2.85
N ILE A 85 13.12 11.98 2.09
CA ILE A 85 14.28 12.70 1.57
C ILE A 85 13.86 13.38 0.26
N THR A 86 14.17 14.66 0.13
CA THR A 86 14.09 15.34 -1.16
C THR A 86 15.45 15.54 -1.76
N ILE A 87 15.58 15.17 -3.04
CA ILE A 87 16.72 15.57 -3.87
C ILE A 87 16.35 16.92 -4.50
N LEU A 88 16.25 17.96 -3.67
CA LEU A 88 16.15 19.33 -4.14
C LEU A 88 17.57 19.90 -4.16
N ASP A 89 18.01 20.34 -5.33
CA ASP A 89 19.28 21.06 -5.56
C ASP A 89 20.59 20.29 -5.24
N GLY A 90 20.62 18.97 -5.46
CA GLY A 90 21.87 18.18 -5.39
C GLY A 90 22.46 18.01 -3.98
N ILE A 91 21.76 18.52 -2.95
CA ILE A 91 22.09 18.32 -1.55
C ILE A 91 21.33 17.07 -1.07
N LYS A 92 22.07 15.97 -0.86
CA LYS A 92 21.50 14.63 -0.66
C LYS A 92 20.79 14.37 0.68
N ASP A 93 20.79 15.31 1.63
CA ASP A 93 20.46 15.00 3.03
C ASP A 93 19.36 15.88 3.67
N ASN A 94 18.57 16.62 2.89
CA ASN A 94 17.46 17.40 3.46
C ASN A 94 16.21 16.53 3.65
N TRP A 95 15.89 16.26 4.91
CA TRP A 95 14.67 15.58 5.33
C TRP A 95 13.49 16.55 5.35
N ILE A 96 12.43 16.21 4.64
CA ILE A 96 11.15 16.90 4.76
C ILE A 96 10.25 16.11 5.70
N GLN A 97 9.68 16.81 6.67
CA GLN A 97 8.69 16.25 7.59
C GLN A 97 7.35 16.95 7.34
N LEU A 98 6.31 16.15 7.09
CA LEU A 98 4.93 16.63 6.99
C LEU A 98 4.11 15.98 8.10
N SER A 99 3.30 16.77 8.78
CA SER A 99 2.40 16.26 9.82
C SER A 99 0.99 16.69 9.50
N ALA A 100 0.04 15.78 9.65
CA ALA A 100 -1.37 16.04 9.43
C ALA A 100 -2.22 15.23 10.42
N VAL A 101 -3.45 15.65 10.62
CA VAL A 101 -4.38 15.06 11.60
C VAL A 101 -5.67 14.71 10.88
N GLN A 102 -6.23 13.54 11.18
CA GLN A 102 -7.50 13.10 10.64
C GLN A 102 -8.65 13.71 11.46
N MET A 103 -9.69 14.22 10.77
CA MET A 103 -10.86 14.88 11.36
C MET A 103 -10.47 16.01 12.32
N SER A 104 -9.81 17.04 11.82
CA SER A 104 -9.38 18.18 12.64
C SER A 104 -10.50 19.20 12.93
N GLN A 105 -11.71 18.96 12.40
CA GLN A 105 -12.81 19.92 12.45
C GLN A 105 -13.38 20.18 13.86
N SER A 106 -13.57 21.46 14.19
CA SER A 106 -14.25 21.95 15.40
C SER A 106 -15.43 22.87 15.04
N GLY A 107 -16.54 22.34 14.49
CA GLY A 107 -17.74 23.16 14.20
C GLY A 107 -18.82 22.47 13.35
N GLN A 108 -19.95 23.15 13.09
CA GLN A 108 -21.05 22.66 12.24
C GLN A 108 -20.76 22.79 10.73
N LEU A 109 -19.64 22.25 10.27
CA LEU A 109 -19.30 22.17 8.85
C LEU A 109 -19.63 20.77 8.30
N THR A 110 -19.60 20.63 6.98
CA THR A 110 -19.79 19.33 6.31
C THR A 110 -18.82 18.27 6.84
N LEU A 111 -19.30 17.02 6.94
CA LEU A 111 -18.52 15.87 7.43
C LEU A 111 -17.18 15.76 6.69
N GLU A 112 -16.09 15.84 7.43
CA GLU A 112 -14.76 15.50 6.94
C GLU A 112 -14.70 13.99 6.66
N LEU A 113 -13.94 13.58 5.65
CA LEU A 113 -13.79 12.17 5.33
C LEU A 113 -12.77 11.53 6.30
N PRO A 114 -12.87 10.21 6.54
CA PRO A 114 -11.96 9.43 7.40
C PRO A 114 -10.55 9.26 6.82
N TYR A 115 -10.01 10.25 6.11
CA TYR A 115 -8.68 10.16 5.52
C TYR A 115 -8.02 11.51 5.39
N VAL A 116 -6.69 11.46 5.35
CA VAL A 116 -5.83 12.61 5.06
C VAL A 116 -5.10 12.35 3.75
N ILE A 117 -5.01 13.37 2.90
CA ILE A 117 -4.18 13.35 1.70
C ILE A 117 -2.96 14.22 1.97
N ILE A 118 -1.78 13.63 1.85
CA ILE A 118 -0.51 14.35 2.00
C ILE A 118 0.10 14.49 0.61
N GLY A 119 0.32 15.73 0.19
CA GLY A 119 1.03 16.05 -1.05
C GLY A 119 2.53 15.82 -0.88
N LEU A 120 3.13 15.12 -1.83
CA LEU A 120 4.52 14.66 -1.81
C LEU A 120 5.42 15.50 -2.73
N GLY A 121 4.84 16.19 -3.71
CA GLY A 121 5.61 16.93 -4.72
C GLY A 121 6.44 16.00 -5.59
N ALA A 122 7.64 16.43 -5.96
CA ALA A 122 8.62 15.68 -6.76
C ALA A 122 9.54 14.78 -5.91
N THR A 123 8.97 14.16 -4.87
CA THR A 123 9.71 13.22 -4.02
C THR A 123 10.03 11.93 -4.78
N PRO A 124 11.10 11.22 -4.37
CA PRO A 124 11.55 10.01 -5.05
C PRO A 124 10.48 8.90 -5.01
N ASN A 125 10.76 7.80 -5.73
CA ASN A 125 9.88 6.65 -5.94
C ASN A 125 9.25 6.02 -4.68
N PHE A 126 9.70 6.39 -3.47
CA PHE A 126 9.21 5.89 -2.20
C PHE A 126 9.23 6.97 -1.11
N VAL A 127 8.26 6.88 -0.21
CA VAL A 127 8.21 7.61 1.06
C VAL A 127 8.94 6.78 2.10
N GLU A 128 9.88 7.38 2.81
CA GLU A 128 10.75 6.63 3.71
C GLU A 128 10.04 6.14 4.95
N LYS A 129 9.32 7.04 5.63
CA LYS A 129 8.62 6.73 6.87
C LYS A 129 7.27 7.43 6.93
N ILE A 130 6.25 6.66 7.32
CA ILE A 130 4.93 7.17 7.68
C ILE A 130 4.62 6.64 9.08
N THR A 131 4.60 7.54 10.04
CA THR A 131 4.29 7.26 11.44
C THR A 131 2.85 7.65 11.70
N VAL A 132 2.04 6.67 12.08
CA VAL A 132 0.66 6.86 12.52
C VAL A 132 0.63 6.80 14.04
N ALA A 133 0.05 7.82 14.66
CA ALA A 133 -0.13 7.89 16.09
C ALA A 133 -1.61 8.08 16.42
N ILE A 134 -2.07 7.36 17.43
CA ILE A 134 -3.44 7.42 17.95
C ILE A 134 -3.38 7.97 19.38
N PRO A 135 -4.36 8.76 19.83
CA PRO A 135 -4.42 9.23 21.21
C PRO A 135 -4.34 8.06 22.20
N PRO A 136 -3.55 8.18 23.28
CA PRO A 136 -3.40 7.13 24.28
C PRO A 136 -4.75 6.75 24.91
N ASN A 137 -4.87 5.50 25.35
CA ASN A 137 -6.06 5.00 26.03
C ASN A 137 -5.68 4.40 27.40
N SER A 138 -6.66 3.96 28.17
CA SER A 138 -6.42 3.37 29.50
C SER A 138 -5.56 2.09 29.50
N GLN A 139 -5.35 1.46 28.33
CA GLN A 139 -4.61 0.19 28.19
C GLN A 139 -3.17 0.40 27.71
N SER A 140 -2.89 1.47 26.97
CA SER A 140 -1.56 1.78 26.43
C SER A 140 -1.34 3.28 26.27
N ASN A 141 -0.19 3.74 26.76
CA ASN A 141 0.25 5.13 26.64
C ASN A 141 0.95 5.43 25.31
N GLN A 142 1.35 4.41 24.55
CA GLN A 142 2.08 4.58 23.29
C GLN A 142 1.40 3.79 22.17
N LEU A 143 0.56 4.47 21.41
CA LEU A 143 -0.15 3.93 20.24
C LEU A 143 0.45 4.53 18.97
N ILE A 144 1.70 4.18 18.68
CA ILE A 144 2.47 4.72 17.55
C ILE A 144 2.98 3.56 16.70
N ARG A 145 2.75 3.62 15.39
CA ARG A 145 3.25 2.64 14.43
C ARG A 145 3.88 3.35 13.24
N THR A 146 5.13 3.00 12.93
CA THR A 146 5.82 3.49 11.75
C THR A 146 5.82 2.44 10.66
N TYR A 147 5.47 2.89 9.46
CA TYR A 147 5.56 2.13 8.23
C TYR A 147 6.68 2.70 7.35
N THR A 148 7.40 1.84 6.65
CA THR A 148 8.54 2.24 5.82
C THR A 148 8.29 1.94 4.34
N GLN A 149 9.02 2.65 3.46
CA GLN A 149 9.07 2.39 2.01
C GLN A 149 7.69 2.36 1.33
N MET A 150 6.88 3.38 1.55
CA MET A 150 5.54 3.47 0.97
C MET A 150 5.60 4.00 -0.46
N ILE A 151 4.82 3.40 -1.36
CA ILE A 151 4.78 3.80 -2.78
C ILE A 151 3.88 5.04 -2.92
N PRO A 152 4.33 6.10 -3.61
CA PRO A 152 3.48 7.25 -3.91
C PRO A 152 2.23 6.87 -4.72
N ASN A 153 1.20 7.70 -4.70
CA ASN A 153 -0.10 7.46 -5.37
C ASN A 153 -0.82 6.18 -4.89
N SER A 154 -0.50 5.73 -3.67
CA SER A 154 -1.19 4.64 -2.99
C SER A 154 -2.11 5.15 -1.89
N GLN A 155 -2.99 4.27 -1.42
CA GLN A 155 -3.88 4.51 -0.30
C GLN A 155 -3.60 3.47 0.78
N ILE A 156 -3.26 3.92 1.99
CA ILE A 156 -3.04 3.05 3.14
C ILE A 156 -4.22 3.16 4.11
N VAL A 157 -4.79 2.02 4.46
CA VAL A 157 -5.81 1.89 5.51
C VAL A 157 -5.19 1.18 6.69
N VAL A 158 -5.09 1.89 7.82
CA VAL A 158 -4.52 1.39 9.08
C VAL A 158 -5.65 0.97 10.01
N VAL A 159 -5.59 -0.27 10.49
CA VAL A 159 -6.53 -0.84 11.45
C VAL A 159 -5.76 -1.12 12.75
N PRO A 160 -5.94 -0.28 13.79
CA PRO A 160 -5.14 -0.33 15.00
C PRO A 160 -5.60 -1.43 15.97
N SER A 161 -5.49 -2.69 15.55
CA SER A 161 -5.84 -3.88 16.34
C SER A 161 -4.63 -4.78 16.48
N PRO A 162 -4.24 -5.21 17.70
CA PRO A 162 -4.78 -4.87 19.02
C PRO A 162 -4.30 -3.49 19.55
N LEU A 163 -5.09 -2.85 20.43
CA LEU A 163 -4.74 -1.59 21.09
C LEU A 163 -3.64 -1.73 22.17
N THR A 164 -3.19 -2.94 22.47
CA THR A 164 -2.10 -3.17 23.44
C THR A 164 -0.73 -3.17 22.79
N ASN A 165 -0.63 -3.50 21.50
CA ASN A 165 0.65 -3.60 20.81
C ASN A 165 0.56 -3.01 19.39
N PRO A 166 1.07 -1.78 19.18
CA PRO A 166 1.07 -1.10 17.89
C PRO A 166 1.81 -1.84 16.78
N GLU A 167 2.81 -2.65 17.12
CA GLU A 167 3.60 -3.41 16.15
C GLU A 167 2.75 -4.43 15.36
N LYS A 168 1.66 -4.90 15.98
CA LYS A 168 0.76 -5.91 15.43
C LYS A 168 -0.42 -5.33 14.65
N TRP A 169 -0.48 -4.01 14.47
CA TRP A 169 -1.55 -3.37 13.71
C TRP A 169 -1.61 -3.86 12.27
N HIS A 170 -2.82 -4.13 11.80
CA HIS A 170 -3.07 -4.54 10.44
C HIS A 170 -3.15 -3.30 9.53
N SER A 171 -2.36 -3.26 8.47
CA SER A 171 -2.48 -2.25 7.41
C SER A 171 -2.81 -2.90 6.07
N LYS A 172 -3.65 -2.25 5.28
CA LYS A 172 -3.94 -2.61 3.90
C LYS A 172 -3.47 -1.50 2.98
N LEU A 173 -2.64 -1.85 2.00
CA LEU A 173 -2.18 -0.93 0.98
C LEU A 173 -2.97 -1.17 -0.31
N PHE A 174 -3.67 -0.14 -0.78
CA PHE A 174 -4.35 -0.13 -2.06
C PHE A 174 -3.53 0.68 -3.04
N ILE A 175 -3.18 0.05 -4.16
CA ILE A 175 -2.45 0.68 -5.24
C ILE A 175 -3.45 0.82 -6.39
N THR A 176 -3.50 2.00 -7.01
CA THR A 176 -4.36 2.20 -8.18
C THR A 176 -3.79 1.39 -9.34
N PRO A 177 -4.49 0.36 -9.85
CA PRO A 177 -3.99 -0.41 -10.98
C PRO A 177 -3.95 0.49 -12.21
N SER A 178 -2.76 0.74 -12.75
CA SER A 178 -2.62 1.48 -14.00
C SER A 178 -3.13 0.63 -15.16
N ARG A 179 -3.81 1.26 -16.14
CA ARG A 179 -4.19 0.58 -17.39
C ARG A 179 -2.99 -0.05 -18.12
N MET A 180 -1.77 0.41 -17.85
CA MET A 180 -0.54 -0.17 -18.39
C MET A 180 -0.32 -1.62 -17.95
N ILE A 181 -0.74 -2.01 -16.73
CA ILE A 181 -0.52 -3.36 -16.22
C ILE A 181 -1.32 -4.41 -17.01
N LEU A 182 -2.46 -4.02 -17.56
CA LEU A 182 -3.26 -4.89 -18.42
C LEU A 182 -2.55 -5.12 -19.76
N HIS A 183 -1.98 -4.07 -20.35
CA HIS A 183 -1.24 -4.18 -21.61
C HIS A 183 0.01 -5.06 -21.46
N THR A 184 0.75 -4.92 -20.35
CA THR A 184 1.92 -5.78 -20.09
C THR A 184 1.51 -7.24 -19.82
N GLY A 185 0.40 -7.47 -19.13
CA GLY A 185 -0.16 -8.81 -18.95
C GLY A 185 -0.52 -9.49 -20.28
N ILE A 186 -1.15 -8.75 -21.20
CA ILE A 186 -1.46 -9.25 -22.54
C ILE A 186 -0.18 -9.55 -23.31
N ALA A 187 0.78 -8.62 -23.32
CA ALA A 187 2.05 -8.81 -24.01
C ALA A 187 2.79 -10.07 -23.50
N LEU A 188 2.82 -10.28 -22.18
CA LEU A 188 3.44 -11.44 -21.55
C LEU A 188 2.69 -12.75 -21.88
N SER A 189 1.37 -12.71 -21.95
CA SER A 189 0.57 -13.87 -22.39
C SER A 189 0.87 -14.24 -23.85
N VAL A 190 0.95 -13.25 -24.74
CA VAL A 190 1.28 -13.48 -26.15
C VAL A 190 2.69 -14.07 -26.31
N THR A 191 3.69 -13.54 -25.61
CA THR A 191 5.06 -14.08 -25.70
C THR A 191 5.14 -15.52 -25.17
N LEU A 192 4.41 -15.85 -24.11
CA LEU A 192 4.31 -17.22 -23.60
C LEU A 192 3.68 -18.17 -24.61
N VAL A 193 2.60 -17.76 -25.28
CA VAL A 193 1.93 -18.58 -26.31
C VAL A 193 2.84 -18.82 -27.50
N VAL A 194 3.55 -17.78 -27.96
CA VAL A 194 4.51 -17.92 -29.08
C VAL A 194 5.63 -18.89 -28.72
N LEU A 195 6.23 -18.74 -27.54
CA LEU A 195 7.27 -19.67 -27.05
C LEU A 195 6.73 -21.11 -26.97
N SER A 196 5.54 -21.30 -26.41
CA SER A 196 4.90 -22.61 -26.33
C SER A 196 4.65 -23.22 -27.72
N GLY A 197 4.21 -22.41 -28.69
CA GLY A 197 4.00 -22.84 -30.07
C GLY A 197 5.29 -23.29 -30.76
N VAL A 198 6.38 -22.53 -30.61
CA VAL A 198 7.71 -22.92 -31.14
C VAL A 198 8.17 -24.25 -30.54
N LEU A 199 8.04 -24.41 -29.23
CA LEU A 199 8.38 -25.66 -28.55
C LEU A 199 7.53 -26.83 -29.04
N ALA A 200 6.22 -26.65 -29.21
CA ALA A 200 5.33 -27.70 -29.69
C ALA A 200 5.66 -28.13 -31.12
N ILE A 201 5.98 -27.18 -32.01
CA ILE A 201 6.40 -27.48 -33.38
C ILE A 201 7.70 -28.31 -33.39
N LEU A 202 8.68 -27.92 -32.57
CA LEU A 202 9.93 -28.65 -32.46
C LEU A 202 9.72 -30.07 -31.94
N GLN A 203 8.92 -30.23 -30.88
CA GLN A 203 8.57 -31.55 -30.33
C GLN A 203 7.82 -32.42 -31.34
N TYR A 204 6.95 -31.83 -32.15
CA TYR A 204 6.23 -32.58 -33.17
C TYR A 204 7.17 -33.07 -34.29
N ARG A 205 8.11 -32.23 -34.71
CA ARG A 205 9.13 -32.62 -35.69
C ARG A 205 10.04 -33.72 -35.16
N GLU A 206 10.51 -33.58 -33.93
CA GLU A 206 11.32 -34.58 -33.25
C GLU A 206 10.58 -35.92 -33.17
N LYS A 207 9.30 -35.90 -32.77
CA LYS A 207 8.48 -37.11 -32.66
C LYS A 207 8.28 -37.82 -34.01
N ILE A 208 8.17 -37.08 -35.11
CA ILE A 208 8.09 -37.67 -36.46
C ILE A 208 9.40 -38.35 -36.85
N GLU A 209 10.55 -37.74 -36.54
CA GLU A 209 11.87 -38.30 -36.85
C GLU A 209 12.10 -39.59 -36.04
N ASP A 210 11.79 -39.57 -34.73
CA ASP A 210 11.84 -40.72 -33.83
C ASP A 210 11.00 -41.91 -34.35
N ASP A 211 9.78 -41.64 -34.82
CA ASP A 211 8.90 -42.67 -35.36
C ASP A 211 9.43 -43.27 -36.67
N ARG A 212 10.20 -42.50 -37.44
CA ARG A 212 10.86 -42.97 -38.66
C ARG A 212 12.03 -43.90 -38.33
N GLU A 213 12.86 -43.53 -37.36
CA GLU A 213 13.99 -44.35 -36.90
C GLU A 213 13.54 -45.68 -36.30
N ARG A 214 12.48 -45.67 -35.48
CA ARG A 214 11.89 -46.88 -34.88
C ARG A 214 11.43 -47.90 -35.94
N LYS A 215 10.81 -47.42 -37.03
CA LYS A 215 10.38 -48.30 -38.13
C LYS A 215 11.57 -48.98 -38.82
N VAL A 216 12.64 -48.22 -39.08
CA VAL A 216 13.87 -48.75 -39.69
C VAL A 216 14.55 -49.79 -38.79
N GLN A 217 14.64 -49.53 -37.48
CA GLN A 217 15.19 -50.50 -36.53
C GLN A 217 14.35 -51.79 -36.46
N SER A 218 13.02 -51.68 -36.40
CA SER A 218 12.14 -52.85 -36.35
C SER A 218 12.28 -53.77 -37.57
N GLN A 219 12.54 -53.20 -38.75
CA GLN A 219 12.80 -53.99 -39.95
C GLN A 219 14.19 -54.63 -39.91
N ARG A 220 15.24 -53.95 -39.44
CA ARG A 220 16.58 -54.55 -39.28
C ARG A 220 16.57 -55.77 -38.35
N PHE A 221 15.86 -55.72 -37.23
CA PHE A 221 15.73 -56.88 -36.33
C PHE A 221 15.06 -58.09 -36.98
N HIS A 222 14.19 -57.89 -37.98
CA HIS A 222 13.54 -59.00 -38.69
C HIS A 222 14.48 -59.69 -39.70
N TYR A 223 15.56 -59.03 -40.14
CA TYR A 223 16.54 -59.58 -41.07
C TYR A 223 17.74 -60.25 -40.38
N ASP A 224 18.07 -59.88 -39.13
CA ASP A 224 19.17 -60.50 -38.37
C ASP A 224 18.80 -61.87 -37.73
N ALA A 225 17.56 -62.34 -37.88
CA ALA A 225 17.06 -63.58 -37.27
C ALA A 225 16.87 -64.77 -38.24
N LEU A 226 17.24 -64.61 -39.52
CA LEU A 226 17.24 -65.62 -40.60
C LEU A 226 18.68 -66.00 -40.96
#